data_AF-A0A8T5LVT0-F1
#
_entry.id   AF-A0A8T5LVT0-F1
#
_cell.length_a   1.000
_cell.length_b   1.000
_cell.length_c   1.000
_cell.angle_alpha   90.00
_cell.angle_beta   90.00
_cell.angle_gamma   90.00
#
_symmetry.space_group_name_H-M   'P 1'
#
loop_
_entity.id
_entity.type
_entity.pdbx_description
1 polymer ?
#
loop_
_entity_poly.entity_id
_entity_poly.type
_entity_poly.pdbx_seq_one_letter_code
_entity_poly.pdbx_strand_id
1 'polypeptide(L)'
;MENFININHPSKLRVNIMGKKVLIATVYNADPVLLATTQIGADRLILLIDEKPNEIQEASLKLIKESLGRVIDVKTVKTKIYDIVEVAKKSVEVIDLTPKEDLIFINITSGRKTKAIGLLFAAYARCSRIRKISYHPEENKGSVVYLPKLSFDLTESQKKVLEHIQEGDFKTHAELAKIIDISRAMLYKNIKDLEYRDLINTEEGFKLTDAGKIALL
;
A
#
# COMPACT_ATOMS: atom_id res chain seq x y z
N MET A 1 9.72 -32.00 -48.60
CA MET A 1 10.06 -30.57 -48.66
C MET A 1 8.88 -29.81 -48.11
N GLU A 2 8.91 -29.47 -46.83
CA GLU A 2 7.97 -28.53 -46.23
C GLU A 2 8.80 -27.53 -45.42
N ASN A 3 8.70 -26.27 -45.83
CA ASN A 3 9.44 -25.15 -45.27
C ASN A 3 8.79 -24.72 -43.95
N PHE A 4 9.56 -24.80 -42.86
CA PHE A 4 9.21 -24.15 -41.60
C PHE A 4 9.28 -22.63 -41.79
N ILE A 5 8.15 -21.95 -41.58
CA ILE A 5 8.07 -20.50 -41.49
C ILE A 5 8.74 -20.08 -40.18
N ASN A 6 9.90 -19.45 -40.30
CA ASN A 6 10.62 -18.82 -39.21
C ASN A 6 9.94 -17.48 -38.87
N ILE A 7 9.05 -17.47 -37.89
CA ILE A 7 8.45 -16.23 -37.38
C ILE A 7 9.44 -15.61 -36.40
N ASN A 8 10.20 -14.65 -36.91
CA ASN A 8 10.99 -13.72 -36.10
C ASN A 8 10.10 -13.05 -35.05
N HIS A 9 10.28 -13.43 -33.78
CA HIS A 9 9.74 -12.65 -32.68
C HIS A 9 10.41 -11.28 -32.66
N PRO A 10 9.67 -10.16 -32.77
CA PRO A 10 10.26 -8.86 -32.61
C PRO A 10 10.77 -8.74 -31.18
N SER A 11 12.08 -8.50 -31.07
CA SER A 11 12.79 -8.15 -29.85
C SER A 11 11.96 -7.15 -29.05
N LYS A 12 11.51 -7.57 -27.86
CA LYS A 12 10.84 -6.68 -26.90
C LYS A 12 11.69 -5.43 -26.74
N LEU A 13 11.16 -4.29 -27.20
CA LEU A 13 11.70 -2.97 -26.88
C LEU A 13 11.95 -2.94 -25.37
N ARG A 14 13.22 -2.92 -24.98
CA ARG A 14 13.61 -2.53 -23.62
C ARG A 14 13.25 -1.06 -23.52
N VAL A 15 12.04 -0.78 -23.05
CA VAL A 15 11.70 0.55 -22.52
C VAL A 15 12.77 0.83 -21.48
N ASN A 16 13.58 1.85 -21.73
CA ASN A 16 14.59 2.31 -20.80
C ASN A 16 13.81 2.92 -19.63
N ILE A 17 13.50 2.11 -18.61
CA ILE A 17 12.80 2.58 -17.42
C ILE A 17 13.84 3.41 -16.67
N MET A 18 13.78 4.73 -16.84
CA MET A 18 14.70 5.67 -16.19
C MET A 18 14.58 5.70 -14.67
N GLY A 19 13.47 5.21 -14.10
CA GLY A 19 13.22 5.17 -12.67
C GLY A 19 13.78 3.92 -11.99
N LYS A 20 14.23 4.08 -10.73
CA LYS A 20 14.70 2.97 -9.91
C LYS A 20 13.53 2.07 -9.51
N LYS A 21 13.77 0.77 -9.42
CA LYS A 21 12.83 -0.18 -8.83
C LYS A 21 12.96 -0.17 -7.32
N VAL A 22 11.90 0.22 -6.63
CA VAL A 22 11.85 0.30 -5.17
C VAL A 22 10.96 -0.81 -4.65
N LEU A 23 11.49 -1.68 -3.79
CA LEU A 23 10.69 -2.65 -3.04
C LEU A 23 10.37 -2.09 -1.66
N ILE A 24 9.09 -1.99 -1.31
CA ILE A 24 8.62 -1.77 0.05
C ILE A 24 8.09 -3.09 0.57
N ALA A 25 8.66 -3.60 1.68
CA ALA A 25 8.32 -4.91 2.21
C ALA A 25 8.18 -4.90 3.73
N THR A 26 7.24 -5.68 4.25
CA THR A 26 7.18 -6.03 5.67
C THR A 26 8.18 -7.14 5.99
N VAL A 27 8.75 -7.13 7.21
CA VAL A 27 9.81 -8.06 7.61
C VAL A 27 9.49 -8.77 8.91
N TYR A 28 9.68 -10.09 8.92
CA TYR A 28 9.88 -10.89 10.14
C TYR A 28 11.00 -11.91 9.92
N ASN A 29 10.99 -12.54 8.74
CA ASN A 29 12.01 -13.45 8.23
C ASN A 29 12.69 -12.84 6.98
N ALA A 30 13.95 -13.19 6.73
CA ALA A 30 14.73 -12.63 5.63
C ALA A 30 14.34 -13.19 4.24
N ASP A 31 14.11 -14.51 4.13
CA ASP A 31 14.01 -15.20 2.84
C ASP A 31 12.96 -14.61 1.88
N PRO A 32 11.72 -14.30 2.31
CA PRO A 32 10.72 -13.73 1.39
C PRO A 32 11.14 -12.38 0.83
N VAL A 33 11.86 -11.58 1.62
CA VAL A 33 12.35 -10.27 1.22
C VAL A 33 13.51 -10.42 0.24
N LEU A 34 14.45 -11.32 0.51
CA LEU A 34 15.58 -11.60 -0.39
C LEU A 34 15.09 -12.12 -1.74
N LEU A 35 14.14 -13.06 -1.73
CA LEU A 35 13.51 -13.61 -2.93
C LEU A 35 12.82 -12.51 -3.74
N ALA A 36 11.95 -11.72 -3.11
CA ALA A 36 11.22 -10.65 -3.77
C ALA A 36 12.17 -9.58 -4.35
N THR A 37 13.19 -9.18 -3.58
CA THR A 37 14.18 -8.19 -4.03
C THR A 37 14.91 -8.68 -5.28
N THR A 38 15.36 -9.95 -5.26
CA THR A 38 16.11 -10.55 -6.37
C THR A 38 15.24 -10.72 -7.61
N GLN A 39 14.00 -11.21 -7.45
CA GLN A 39 13.09 -11.44 -8.57
C GLN A 39 12.71 -10.16 -9.31
N ILE A 40 12.49 -9.06 -8.58
CA ILE A 40 12.17 -7.77 -9.25
C ILE A 40 13.43 -7.07 -9.78
N GLY A 41 14.60 -7.40 -9.23
CA GLY A 41 15.85 -6.68 -9.42
C GLY A 41 15.76 -5.26 -8.84
N ALA A 42 15.48 -5.16 -7.54
CA ALA A 42 15.29 -3.87 -6.87
C ALA A 42 16.60 -3.09 -6.80
N ASP A 43 16.54 -1.77 -6.97
CA ASP A 43 17.67 -0.84 -6.76
C ASP A 43 17.67 -0.26 -5.34
N ARG A 44 16.49 -0.26 -4.70
CA ARG A 44 16.28 0.20 -3.32
C ARG A 44 15.29 -0.72 -2.62
N LEU A 45 15.56 -0.99 -1.35
CA LEU A 45 14.73 -1.79 -0.47
C LEU A 45 14.35 -0.97 0.77
N ILE A 46 13.05 -0.86 1.03
CA ILE A 46 12.50 -0.18 2.22
C ILE A 46 11.75 -1.21 3.06
N LEU A 47 12.20 -1.41 4.29
CA LEU A 47 11.75 -2.47 5.17
C LEU A 47 10.90 -1.91 6.31
N LEU A 48 9.65 -2.36 6.41
CA LEU A 48 8.78 -2.06 7.54
C LEU A 48 9.06 -3.05 8.67
N ILE A 49 9.66 -2.55 9.76
CA ILE A 49 10.04 -3.32 10.94
C ILE A 49 9.24 -2.86 12.17
N ASP A 50 9.24 -3.65 13.24
CA ASP A 50 8.55 -3.30 14.48
C ASP A 50 9.30 -2.13 15.14
N GLU A 51 8.61 -1.27 15.89
CA GLU A 51 9.27 -0.21 16.67
C GLU A 51 10.32 -0.77 17.64
N LYS A 52 9.99 -1.93 18.22
CA LYS A 52 10.83 -2.76 19.07
C LYS A 52 10.97 -4.14 18.40
N PRO A 53 11.96 -4.32 17.50
CA PRO A 53 12.20 -5.61 16.87
C PRO A 53 12.60 -6.64 17.94
N ASN A 54 12.19 -7.90 17.74
CA ASN A 54 12.69 -9.02 18.54
C ASN A 54 13.97 -9.60 17.89
N GLU A 55 14.64 -10.51 18.59
CA GLU A 55 15.90 -11.13 18.12
C GLU A 55 15.78 -11.74 16.71
N ILE A 56 14.63 -12.34 16.39
CA ILE A 56 14.37 -12.95 15.08
C ILE A 56 14.32 -11.88 13.97
N GLN A 57 13.59 -10.79 14.20
CA GLN A 57 13.49 -9.70 13.24
C GLN A 57 14.83 -8.94 13.11
N GLU A 58 15.59 -8.79 14.21
CA GLU A 58 16.92 -8.21 14.20
C GLU A 58 17.92 -9.06 13.40
N ALA A 59 17.95 -10.37 13.64
CA ALA A 59 18.78 -11.30 12.89
C ALA A 59 18.42 -11.30 11.40
N SER A 60 17.12 -11.28 11.08
CA SER A 60 16.64 -11.19 9.69
C SER A 60 17.06 -9.88 9.02
N LEU A 61 16.94 -8.75 9.72
CA LEU A 61 17.38 -7.45 9.22
C LEU A 61 18.88 -7.42 8.97
N LYS A 62 19.67 -7.99 9.89
CA LYS A 62 21.13 -8.11 9.73
C LYS A 62 21.48 -8.92 8.49
N LEU A 63 20.87 -10.10 8.32
CA LEU A 63 21.08 -10.96 7.16
C LEU A 63 20.73 -10.25 5.83
N ILE A 64 19.60 -9.53 5.79
CA ILE A 64 19.21 -8.75 4.60
C ILE A 64 20.27 -7.68 4.27
N LYS A 65 20.73 -6.92 5.28
CA LYS A 65 21.73 -5.86 5.09
C LYS A 65 23.08 -6.42 4.65
N GLU A 66 23.52 -7.53 5.22
CA GLU A 66 24.78 -8.19 4.82
C GLU A 66 24.71 -8.74 3.39
N SER A 67 23.56 -9.29 3.00
CA SER A 67 23.37 -9.90 1.68
C SER A 67 23.22 -8.86 0.57
N LEU A 68 22.48 -7.78 0.81
CA LEU A 68 22.05 -6.84 -0.22
C LEU A 68 22.64 -5.43 -0.08
N GLY A 69 23.01 -5.01 1.14
CA GLY A 69 23.37 -3.62 1.44
C GLY A 69 24.66 -3.12 0.77
N ARG A 70 25.47 -4.01 0.19
CA ARG A 70 26.63 -3.64 -0.65
C ARG A 70 26.25 -3.27 -2.09
N VAL A 71 25.07 -3.70 -2.53
CA VAL A 71 24.63 -3.61 -3.93
C VAL A 71 23.46 -2.63 -4.08
N ILE A 72 22.59 -2.54 -3.06
CA ILE A 72 21.38 -1.72 -3.11
C ILE A 72 21.22 -0.89 -1.83
N ASP A 73 20.45 0.20 -1.92
CA ASP A 73 20.10 1.06 -0.77
C ASP A 73 19.05 0.35 0.11
N VAL A 74 19.40 0.00 1.35
CA VAL A 74 18.51 -0.68 2.30
C VAL A 74 18.14 0.26 3.44
N LYS A 75 16.86 0.66 3.48
CA LYS A 75 16.29 1.54 4.52
C LYS A 75 15.29 0.79 5.38
N THR A 76 15.11 1.25 6.61
CA THR A 76 14.13 0.70 7.55
C THR A 76 13.17 1.78 8.02
N VAL A 77 11.89 1.42 8.17
CA VAL A 77 10.84 2.27 8.72
C VAL A 77 10.19 1.52 9.88
N LYS A 78 10.21 2.14 11.06
CA LYS A 78 9.62 1.57 12.27
C LYS A 78 8.12 1.83 12.30
N THR A 79 7.34 0.79 12.56
CA THR A 79 5.87 0.82 12.53
C THR A 79 5.29 0.11 13.75
N LYS A 80 4.08 0.51 14.15
CA LYS A 80 3.35 -0.21 15.19
C LYS A 80 2.96 -1.61 14.71
N ILE A 81 2.69 -2.49 15.67
CA ILE A 81 2.47 -3.92 15.41
C ILE A 81 0.99 -4.22 15.15
N TYR A 82 0.06 -3.55 15.84
CA TYR A 82 -1.38 -3.85 15.84
C TYR A 82 -2.27 -2.66 15.48
N ASP A 83 -1.69 -1.60 14.92
CA ASP A 83 -2.38 -0.37 14.54
C ASP A 83 -2.31 -0.26 13.01
N ILE A 84 -3.32 -0.82 12.33
CA ILE A 84 -3.34 -0.91 10.86
C ILE A 84 -3.37 0.48 10.23
N VAL A 85 -4.09 1.42 10.84
CA VAL A 85 -4.20 2.81 10.36
C VAL A 85 -2.84 3.51 10.43
N GLU A 86 -2.12 3.36 11.54
CA GLU A 86 -0.78 3.94 11.69
C GLU A 86 0.23 3.34 10.71
N VAL A 87 0.20 2.01 10.53
CA VAL A 87 1.05 1.33 9.55
C VAL A 87 0.75 1.83 8.14
N ALA A 88 -0.53 1.96 7.79
CA ALA A 88 -0.96 2.45 6.48
C ALA A 88 -0.48 3.89 6.26
N LYS A 89 -0.67 4.77 7.25
CA LYS A 89 -0.21 6.16 7.19
C LYS A 89 1.31 6.27 6.95
N LYS A 90 2.12 5.59 7.75
CA LYS A 90 3.58 5.57 7.55
C LYS A 90 3.98 4.99 6.19
N SER A 91 3.26 3.98 5.73
CA SER A 91 3.53 3.38 4.42
C SER A 91 3.17 4.34 3.26
N VAL A 92 2.09 5.11 3.39
CA VAL A 92 1.73 6.19 2.44
C VAL A 92 2.81 7.27 2.43
N GLU A 93 3.29 7.71 3.59
CA GLU A 93 4.41 8.68 3.68
C GLU A 93 5.65 8.18 2.92
N VAL A 94 5.99 6.90 3.06
CA VAL A 94 7.11 6.28 2.32
C VAL A 94 6.87 6.28 0.80
N ILE A 95 5.65 5.95 0.37
CA ILE A 95 5.27 5.94 -1.05
C ILE A 95 5.34 7.36 -1.63
N ASP A 96 4.86 8.35 -0.88
CA ASP A 96 4.81 9.75 -1.31
C ASP A 96 6.20 10.39 -1.35
N LEU A 97 7.10 10.03 -0.43
CA LEU A 97 8.51 10.45 -0.44
C LEU A 97 9.36 9.76 -1.51
N THR A 98 8.89 8.65 -2.08
CA THR A 98 9.58 8.01 -3.20
C THR A 98 9.44 8.87 -4.46
N PRO A 99 10.52 9.12 -5.24
CA PRO A 99 10.44 9.89 -6.48
C PRO A 99 9.33 9.41 -7.43
N LYS A 100 8.74 10.33 -8.20
CA LYS A 100 7.57 10.02 -9.04
C LYS A 100 7.92 9.11 -10.22
N GLU A 101 9.15 9.21 -10.70
CA GLU A 101 9.74 8.40 -11.75
C GLU A 101 10.07 6.97 -11.31
N ASP A 102 10.29 6.74 -10.01
CA ASP A 102 10.63 5.44 -9.45
C ASP A 102 9.43 4.47 -9.51
N LEU A 103 9.71 3.20 -9.77
CA LEU A 103 8.72 2.14 -9.84
C LEU A 103 8.59 1.43 -8.48
N ILE A 104 7.45 1.59 -7.81
CA ILE A 104 7.21 1.04 -6.49
C ILE A 104 6.59 -0.36 -6.59
N PHE A 105 7.21 -1.33 -5.94
CA PHE A 105 6.72 -2.69 -5.76
C PHE A 105 6.46 -2.93 -4.28
N ILE A 106 5.37 -3.64 -3.99
CA ILE A 106 4.98 -3.99 -2.64
C ILE A 106 5.14 -5.50 -2.44
N ASN A 107 5.69 -5.91 -1.30
CA ASN A 107 5.66 -7.30 -0.86
C ASN A 107 5.13 -7.40 0.57
N ILE A 108 4.07 -8.20 0.74
CA ILE A 108 3.39 -8.35 2.03
C ILE A 108 3.60 -9.74 2.65
N THR A 109 4.64 -10.45 2.20
CA THR A 109 4.81 -11.87 2.55
C THR A 109 5.22 -12.08 3.99
N SER A 110 6.25 -11.34 4.44
CA SER A 110 6.81 -11.50 5.78
C SER A 110 6.23 -10.48 6.74
N GLY A 111 6.31 -10.72 8.06
CA GLY A 111 5.71 -9.81 9.04
C GLY A 111 4.37 -10.29 9.58
N ARG A 112 3.88 -9.58 10.60
CA ARG A 112 2.55 -9.85 11.14
C ARG A 112 1.46 -9.43 10.15
N LYS A 113 0.35 -10.17 10.14
CA LYS A 113 -0.80 -9.94 9.27
C LYS A 113 -1.30 -8.49 9.31
N THR A 114 -1.41 -7.90 10.49
CA THR A 114 -1.81 -6.49 10.68
C THR A 114 -0.91 -5.51 9.93
N LYS A 115 0.41 -5.72 9.94
CA LYS A 115 1.35 -4.86 9.22
C LYS A 115 1.29 -5.08 7.71
N ALA A 116 1.23 -6.34 7.28
CA ALA A 116 1.05 -6.71 5.89
C ALA A 116 -0.23 -6.08 5.30
N ILE A 117 -1.33 -6.13 6.05
CA ILE A 117 -2.62 -5.50 5.70
C ILE A 117 -2.49 -3.97 5.67
N GLY A 118 -1.83 -3.35 6.65
CA GLY A 118 -1.60 -1.90 6.65
C GLY A 118 -0.80 -1.42 5.43
N LEU A 119 0.27 -2.14 5.06
CA LEU A 119 1.03 -1.86 3.83
C LEU A 119 0.18 -2.09 2.57
N LEU A 120 -0.65 -3.13 2.54
CA LEU A 120 -1.58 -3.38 1.44
C LEU A 120 -2.59 -2.24 1.27
N PHE A 121 -3.14 -1.74 2.37
CA PHE A 121 -4.07 -0.62 2.34
C PHE A 121 -3.42 0.70 1.93
N ALA A 122 -2.17 0.96 2.35
CA ALA A 122 -1.40 2.07 1.82
C ALA A 122 -1.18 1.96 0.30
N ALA A 123 -0.93 0.75 -0.19
CA ALA A 123 -0.80 0.48 -1.62
C ALA A 123 -2.11 0.78 -2.37
N TYR A 124 -3.27 0.56 -1.75
CA TYR A 124 -4.58 0.91 -2.33
C TYR A 124 -4.87 2.41 -2.26
N ALA A 125 -4.53 3.08 -1.16
CA ALA A 125 -4.62 4.54 -1.00
C ALA A 125 -3.73 5.30 -2.01
N ARG A 126 -2.65 4.67 -2.48
CA ARG A 126 -1.74 5.20 -3.49
C ARG A 126 -1.65 4.32 -4.73
N CYS A 127 -2.76 3.71 -5.15
CA CYS A 127 -2.77 2.68 -6.20
C CYS A 127 -2.09 3.13 -7.51
N SER A 128 -2.17 4.41 -7.87
CA SER A 128 -1.53 4.98 -9.06
C SER A 128 0.00 4.94 -9.01
N ARG A 129 0.60 4.98 -7.81
CA ARG A 129 2.05 4.91 -7.57
C ARG A 129 2.59 3.49 -7.56
N ILE A 130 1.73 2.48 -7.39
CA ILE A 130 2.16 1.09 -7.20
C ILE A 130 2.23 0.35 -8.52
N ARG A 131 3.37 -0.27 -8.84
CA ARG A 131 3.52 -1.09 -10.04
C ARG A 131 2.91 -2.48 -9.88
N LYS A 132 3.18 -3.14 -8.76
CA LYS A 132 2.73 -4.51 -8.46
C LYS A 132 2.76 -4.80 -6.97
N ILE A 133 1.85 -5.66 -6.52
CA ILE A 133 1.76 -6.13 -5.14
C ILE A 133 1.97 -7.65 -5.18
N SER A 134 2.89 -8.16 -4.37
CA SER A 134 3.30 -9.56 -4.37
C SER A 134 3.20 -10.20 -2.99
N TYR A 135 2.85 -11.48 -2.99
CA TYR A 135 2.83 -12.37 -1.84
C TYR A 135 3.48 -13.70 -2.27
N HIS A 136 4.40 -14.25 -1.48
CA HIS A 136 5.05 -15.53 -1.77
C HIS A 136 4.59 -16.56 -0.75
N PRO A 137 3.65 -17.46 -1.10
CA PRO A 137 3.16 -18.48 -0.18
C PRO A 137 4.31 -19.34 0.37
N GLU A 138 4.32 -19.59 1.68
CA GLU A 138 5.36 -20.42 2.31
C GLU A 138 5.25 -21.88 1.87
N GLU A 139 4.03 -22.35 1.56
CA GLU A 139 3.76 -23.74 1.18
C GLU A 139 4.27 -24.10 -0.22
N ASN A 140 4.51 -23.11 -1.09
CA ASN A 140 4.92 -23.31 -2.48
C ASN A 140 6.12 -22.43 -2.83
N LYS A 141 7.31 -22.89 -2.42
CA LYS A 141 8.59 -22.20 -2.61
C LYS A 141 8.82 -21.88 -4.09
N GLY A 142 8.95 -20.58 -4.39
CA GLY A 142 9.21 -20.08 -5.74
C GLY A 142 7.96 -19.59 -6.48
N SER A 143 6.76 -19.89 -5.97
CA SER A 143 5.53 -19.30 -6.50
C SER A 143 5.35 -17.85 -6.02
N VAL A 144 4.71 -17.05 -6.86
CA VAL A 144 4.34 -15.66 -6.53
C VAL A 144 2.85 -15.45 -6.83
N VAL A 145 2.13 -14.99 -5.84
CA VAL A 145 0.76 -14.52 -5.98
C VAL A 145 0.79 -13.01 -6.15
N TYR A 146 0.21 -12.54 -7.24
CA TYR A 146 0.06 -11.10 -7.48
C TYR A 146 -1.33 -10.67 -7.06
N LEU A 147 -1.37 -9.77 -6.08
CA LEU A 147 -2.62 -9.23 -5.58
C LEU A 147 -3.13 -8.13 -6.52
N PRO A 148 -4.46 -7.97 -6.62
CA PRO A 148 -5.05 -6.90 -7.42
C PRO A 148 -4.62 -5.54 -6.87
N LYS A 149 -4.50 -4.55 -7.75
CA LYS A 149 -4.41 -3.16 -7.35
C LYS A 149 -5.82 -2.60 -7.24
N LEU A 150 -6.30 -2.44 -6.01
CA LEU A 150 -7.57 -1.79 -5.74
C LEU A 150 -7.35 -0.32 -5.40
N SER A 151 -8.42 0.47 -5.47
CA SER A 151 -8.45 1.86 -5.04
C SER A 151 -9.72 2.14 -4.26
N PHE A 152 -9.74 3.24 -3.49
CA PHE A 152 -10.93 3.66 -2.78
C PHE A 152 -11.90 4.48 -3.65
N ASP A 153 -11.49 4.95 -4.83
CA ASP A 153 -12.37 5.62 -5.83
C ASP A 153 -13.39 6.61 -5.21
N LEU A 154 -12.93 7.46 -4.28
CA LEU A 154 -13.79 8.46 -3.64
C LEU A 154 -14.02 9.62 -4.60
N THR A 155 -15.28 10.03 -4.74
CA THR A 155 -15.59 11.31 -5.40
C THR A 155 -15.16 12.48 -4.53
N GLU A 156 -14.92 13.65 -5.15
CA GLU A 156 -14.58 14.88 -4.41
C GLU A 156 -15.62 15.22 -3.32
N SER A 157 -16.91 15.00 -3.60
CA SER A 157 -17.98 15.24 -2.63
C SER A 157 -17.92 14.27 -1.46
N GLN A 158 -17.65 12.98 -1.70
CA GLN A 158 -17.47 11.98 -0.63
C GLN A 158 -16.21 12.25 0.20
N LYS A 159 -15.11 12.65 -0.44
CA LYS A 159 -13.87 13.01 0.25
C LYS A 159 -14.09 14.18 1.20
N LYS A 160 -14.73 15.27 0.74
CA LYS A 160 -15.09 16.40 1.60
C LYS A 160 -15.96 15.99 2.78
N VAL A 161 -16.92 15.08 2.57
CA VAL A 161 -17.74 14.55 3.68
C VAL A 161 -16.84 13.87 4.71
N LEU A 162 -15.96 12.95 4.30
CA LEU A 162 -15.06 12.26 5.23
C LEU A 162 -14.11 13.21 5.97
N GLU A 163 -13.57 14.22 5.29
CA GLU A 163 -12.68 15.24 5.89
C GLU A 163 -13.38 16.00 7.04
N HIS A 164 -14.59 16.51 6.80
CA HIS A 164 -15.34 17.26 7.83
C HIS A 164 -15.81 16.35 8.96
N ILE A 165 -16.08 15.06 8.70
CA ILE A 165 -16.34 14.06 9.75
C ILE A 165 -15.12 13.88 10.65
N GLN A 166 -13.93 13.83 10.07
CA GLN A 166 -12.69 13.69 10.82
C GLN A 166 -12.42 14.90 11.71
N GLU A 167 -12.69 16.11 11.21
CA GLU A 167 -12.50 17.38 11.93
C GLU A 167 -13.54 17.56 13.05
N GLY A 168 -14.77 17.07 12.85
CA GLY A 168 -15.87 17.23 13.80
C GLY A 168 -16.55 18.60 13.74
N ASP A 169 -16.33 19.35 12.66
CA ASP A 169 -16.73 20.76 12.52
C ASP A 169 -18.17 20.96 12.01
N PHE A 170 -19.13 20.23 12.57
CA PHE A 170 -20.56 20.43 12.30
C PHE A 170 -21.43 19.84 13.40
N LYS A 171 -22.61 20.43 13.62
CA LYS A 171 -23.60 19.97 14.61
C LYS A 171 -24.76 19.22 13.99
N THR A 172 -25.03 19.45 12.69
CA THR A 172 -26.17 18.85 11.98
C THR A 172 -25.85 18.50 10.54
N HIS A 173 -26.57 17.55 9.94
CA HIS A 173 -26.46 17.24 8.51
C HIS A 173 -26.76 18.47 7.61
N ALA A 174 -27.66 19.36 8.03
CA ALA A 174 -27.97 20.57 7.28
C ALA A 174 -26.79 21.55 7.23
N GLU A 175 -26.06 21.66 8.34
CA GLU A 175 -24.85 22.46 8.46
C GLU A 175 -23.73 21.86 7.61
N LEU A 176 -23.51 20.54 7.71
CA LEU A 176 -22.53 19.83 6.88
C LEU A 176 -22.79 20.00 5.38
N ALA A 177 -24.05 19.89 4.94
CA ALA A 177 -24.42 20.09 3.54
C ALA A 177 -24.08 21.51 3.06
N LYS A 178 -24.29 22.51 3.93
CA LYS A 178 -23.97 23.91 3.64
C LYS A 178 -22.47 24.15 3.58
N ILE A 179 -21.69 23.57 4.50
CA ILE A 179 -20.22 23.71 4.54
C ILE A 179 -19.60 23.11 3.27
N ILE A 180 -20.07 21.93 2.84
CA ILE A 180 -19.54 21.22 1.67
C ILE A 180 -20.08 21.80 0.34
N ASP A 181 -21.07 22.69 0.41
CA ASP A 181 -21.78 23.29 -0.73
C ASP A 181 -22.46 22.24 -1.63
N ILE A 182 -23.28 21.39 -1.01
CA ILE A 182 -24.09 20.37 -1.71
C ILE A 182 -25.54 20.36 -1.23
N SER A 183 -26.44 19.84 -2.07
CA SER A 183 -27.82 19.65 -1.65
C SER A 183 -27.92 18.62 -0.52
N ARG A 184 -28.93 18.76 0.34
CA ARG A 184 -29.21 17.77 1.39
C ARG A 184 -29.41 16.36 0.83
N ALA A 185 -30.10 16.25 -0.31
CA ALA A 185 -30.32 14.97 -0.98
C ALA A 185 -29.00 14.31 -1.41
N MET A 186 -28.04 15.10 -1.92
CA MET A 186 -26.71 14.61 -2.28
C MET A 186 -25.90 14.21 -1.05
N LEU A 187 -25.98 14.98 0.05
CA LEU A 187 -25.33 14.60 1.30
C LEU A 187 -25.87 13.25 1.82
N TYR A 188 -27.20 13.07 1.87
CA TYR A 188 -27.80 11.80 2.29
C TYR A 188 -27.36 10.61 1.43
N LYS A 189 -27.26 10.82 0.11
CA LYS A 189 -26.72 9.81 -0.80
C LYS A 189 -25.27 9.47 -0.45
N ASN A 190 -24.40 10.48 -0.30
CA ASN A 190 -23.01 10.27 0.07
C ASN A 190 -22.87 9.52 1.39
N ILE A 191 -23.64 9.90 2.41
CA ILE A 191 -23.64 9.24 3.72
C ILE A 191 -23.97 7.75 3.56
N LYS A 192 -25.06 7.43 2.85
CA LYS A 192 -25.47 6.05 2.63
C LYS A 192 -24.41 5.25 1.87
N ASP A 193 -23.80 5.84 0.84
CA ASP A 193 -22.76 5.20 0.05
C ASP A 193 -21.47 4.98 0.86
N LEU A 194 -21.09 5.94 1.71
CA LEU A 194 -19.92 5.85 2.60
C LEU A 194 -20.13 4.82 3.72
N GLU A 195 -21.33 4.77 4.30
CA GLU A 195 -21.71 3.80 5.33
C GLU A 195 -21.78 2.37 4.76
N TYR A 196 -22.37 2.20 3.56
CA TYR A 196 -22.38 0.91 2.86
C TYR A 196 -20.97 0.33 2.63
N ARG A 197 -19.98 1.22 2.48
CA ARG A 197 -18.57 0.87 2.29
C ARG A 197 -17.78 0.77 3.60
N ASP A 198 -18.46 0.84 4.75
CA ASP A 198 -17.87 0.82 6.08
C ASP A 198 -16.82 1.93 6.29
N LEU A 199 -16.98 3.10 5.67
CA LEU A 199 -16.06 4.24 5.83
C LEU A 199 -16.46 5.18 6.97
N ILE A 200 -17.75 5.18 7.30
CA ILE A 200 -18.31 5.95 8.40
C ILE A 200 -19.24 5.08 9.23
N ASN A 201 -19.34 5.38 10.52
CA ASN A 201 -20.33 4.82 11.42
C ASN A 201 -21.29 5.95 11.83
N THR A 202 -22.59 5.78 11.58
CA THR A 202 -23.61 6.74 11.99
C THR A 202 -24.36 6.35 13.26
N GLU A 203 -24.28 5.08 13.68
CA GLU A 203 -24.91 4.55 14.90
C GLU A 203 -24.21 5.03 16.19
N GLU A 204 -22.88 5.08 16.18
CA GLU A 204 -22.05 5.45 17.35
C GLU A 204 -21.67 6.94 17.40
N GLY A 205 -22.47 7.76 16.71
CA GLY A 205 -22.15 9.13 16.37
C GLY A 205 -21.28 9.18 15.12
N PHE A 206 -21.66 10.08 14.21
CA PHE A 206 -21.11 10.25 12.87
C PHE A 206 -19.56 10.37 12.88
N LYS A 207 -18.87 9.24 12.71
CA LYS A 207 -17.41 9.09 12.89
C LYS A 207 -16.81 8.27 11.77
N LEU A 208 -15.52 8.49 11.49
CA LEU A 208 -14.76 7.62 10.60
C LEU A 208 -14.47 6.27 11.24
N THR A 209 -14.67 5.20 10.47
CA THR A 209 -14.09 3.89 10.78
C THR A 209 -12.59 3.90 10.48
N ASP A 210 -11.89 2.80 10.78
CA ASP A 210 -10.50 2.66 10.35
C ASP A 210 -10.35 2.62 8.82
N ALA A 211 -11.31 2.02 8.10
CA ALA A 211 -11.33 2.07 6.65
C ALA A 211 -11.54 3.49 6.12
N GLY A 212 -12.40 4.28 6.76
CA GLY A 212 -12.60 5.71 6.44
C GLY A 212 -11.32 6.54 6.61
N LYS A 213 -10.62 6.36 7.74
CA LYS A 213 -9.34 7.02 7.99
C LYS A 213 -8.29 6.66 6.93
N ILE A 214 -8.25 5.39 6.53
CA ILE A 214 -7.32 4.89 5.51
C ILE A 214 -7.68 5.41 4.12
N ALA A 215 -8.97 5.50 3.78
CA ALA A 215 -9.43 5.98 2.49
C ALA A 215 -9.13 7.48 2.26
N LEU A 216 -8.95 8.24 3.35
CA LEU A 216 -8.52 9.64 3.32
C LEU A 216 -7.01 9.83 3.16
N LEU A 217 -6.19 8.79 3.39
CA LEU A 217 -4.75 8.88 3.21
C LEU A 217 -4.43 9.16 1.76
#